data_AF-B4NCW0-F1
#
_entry.id   AF-B4NCW0-F1
#
_cell.length_a   1.000
_cell.length_b   1.000
_cell.length_c   1.000
_cell.angle_alpha   90.00
_cell.angle_beta   90.00
_cell.angle_gamma   90.00
#
_symmetry.space_group_name_H-M   'P 1'
#
loop_
_entity.id
_entity.type
_entity.pdbx_description
1 polymer ?
#
loop_
_entity_poly.entity_id
_entity_poly.type
_entity_poly.pdbx_seq_one_letter_code
_entity_poly.pdbx_strand_id
1 'polypeptide(L)' 'MVLGLDKRILWAGLPLLGFAIGHFLDKKETERMTLFRDKSALFGRPEGSEKQEPSW' A
#
# COMPACT_ATOMS: atom_id res chain seq x y z
N MET A 1 33.73 4.22 7.15
CA MET A 1 32.63 3.24 7.04
C MET A 1 31.77 3.32 8.28
N VAL A 2 30.46 3.19 8.16
CA VAL A 2 29.52 3.10 9.30
C VAL A 2 28.80 1.76 9.14
N LEU A 3 28.79 0.92 10.19
CA LEU A 3 28.22 -0.45 10.13
C LEU A 3 28.79 -1.34 9.00
N GLY A 4 30.06 -1.17 8.64
CA GLY A 4 30.70 -1.92 7.55
C GLY A 4 30.25 -1.49 6.13
N LEU A 5 29.36 -0.50 6.02
CA LEU A 5 28.88 0.07 4.75
C LEU A 5 29.48 1.45 4.50
N ASP A 6 29.55 1.81 3.22
CA ASP A 6 29.85 3.18 2.82
C ASP A 6 28.71 4.10 3.30
N LYS A 7 29.08 5.20 3.95
CA LYS A 7 28.16 6.22 4.42
C LYS A 7 27.26 6.74 3.28
N ARG A 8 27.78 6.82 2.06
CA ARG A 8 27.03 7.27 0.87
C ARG A 8 25.88 6.32 0.53
N ILE A 9 26.11 5.01 0.63
CA ILE A 9 25.10 3.98 0.37
C ILE A 9 24.00 4.05 1.43
N LEU A 10 24.36 4.24 2.70
CA LEU A 10 23.38 4.39 3.79
C LEU A 10 22.48 5.61 3.57
N TRP A 11 23.07 6.76 3.22
CA TRP A 11 22.29 7.97 2.94
C TRP A 11 21.44 7.87 1.68
N ALA A 12 21.88 7.12 0.67
CA ALA A 12 21.06 6.83 -0.51
C ALA A 12 19.93 5.83 -0.23
N GLY A 13 20.15 4.86 0.66
CA GLY A 13 19.15 3.85 1.03
C GLY A 13 18.05 4.37 1.94
N LEU A 14 18.35 5.36 2.80
CA LEU A 14 17.40 5.87 3.79
C LEU A 14 16.11 6.43 3.14
N PRO A 15 16.14 7.25 2.08
CA PRO A 15 14.92 7.70 1.39
C PRO A 15 14.10 6.55 0.78
N LEU A 16 14.78 5.55 0.19
CA LEU A 16 14.11 4.39 -0.41
C LEU A 16 13.39 3.55 0.65
N LEU A 17 14.03 3.37 1.82
CA LEU A 17 13.42 2.69 2.96
C LEU A 17 12.21 3.45 3.48
N GLY A 18 12.32 4.79 3.62
CA GLY A 18 11.20 5.65 4.01
C GLY A 18 10.02 5.54 3.04
N PHE A 19 10.28 5.58 1.74
CA PHE A 19 9.26 5.39 0.70
C PHE A 19 8.60 4.00 0.80
N ALA A 20 9.39 2.93 0.92
CA ALA A 20 8.86 1.58 1.01
C ALA A 20 7.95 1.39 2.22
N ILE A 21 8.35 1.93 3.39
CA ILE A 21 7.54 1.88 4.61
C ILE A 21 6.27 2.72 4.45
N GLY A 22 6.37 3.95 3.96
CA GLY A 22 5.22 4.82 3.73
C GLY A 22 4.19 4.18 2.79
N HIS A 23 4.63 3.69 1.64
CA HIS A 23 3.79 3.00 0.66
C HIS A 23 3.11 1.75 1.24
N PHE A 24 3.84 1.00 2.08
CA PHE A 24 3.28 -0.16 2.76
C PHE A 24 2.16 0.25 3.73
N LEU A 25 2.35 1.31 4.52
CA LEU A 25 1.35 1.82 5.44
C LEU A 25 0.11 2.35 4.70
N ASP A 26 0.30 3.08 3.59
CA ASP A 26 -0.81 3.59 2.77
C ASP A 26 -1.65 2.45 2.18
N LYS A 27 -1.00 1.37 1.72
CA LYS A 27 -1.71 0.16 1.28
C LYS A 27 -2.55 -0.45 2.39
N LYS A 28 -1.99 -0.53 3.61
CA LYS A 28 -2.74 -1.03 4.77
C LYS A 28 -3.89 -0.13 5.16
N GLU A 29 -3.75 1.18 5.02
CA GLU A 29 -4.87 2.09 5.23
C GLU A 29 -5.98 1.88 4.19
N THR A 30 -5.60 1.67 2.93
CA THR A 30 -6.56 1.37 1.85
C THR A 30 -7.33 0.09 2.12
N GLU A 31 -6.67 -0.95 2.65
CA GLU A 31 -7.34 -2.19 3.09
C GLU A 31 -8.37 -1.94 4.21
N ARG A 32 -8.13 -0.97 5.11
CA ARG A 32 -9.11 -0.56 6.15
C ARG A 32 -10.31 0.19 5.59
N MET A 33 -10.12 0.94 4.50
CA MET A 33 -11.15 1.75 3.85
C MET A 33 -12.03 0.97 2.85
N THR A 34 -12.38 -0.29 3.17
CA THR A 34 -13.08 -1.19 2.23
C THR A 34 -14.58 -1.34 2.46
N LEU A 35 -15.15 -0.68 3.49
CA LEU A 35 -16.56 -0.84 3.85
C LEU A 35 -17.55 -0.46 2.74
N PHE A 36 -17.21 0.54 1.93
CA PHE A 36 -18.04 1.01 0.81
C PHE A 36 -17.55 0.48 -0.56
N ARG A 37 -16.55 -0.41 -0.56
CA ARG A 37 -16.04 -1.03 -1.78
C ARG A 37 -17.16 -1.77 -2.50
N ASP A 38 -17.29 -1.52 -3.80
CA ASP A 38 -18.28 -2.16 -4.69
C ASP A 38 -19.75 -1.94 -4.28
N LYS A 39 -20.03 -0.89 -3.48
CA LYS A 39 -21.37 -0.54 -3.00
C LYS A 39 -21.85 0.85 -3.43
N SER A 40 -21.04 1.56 -4.21
CA SER A 40 -21.42 2.89 -4.72
C SER A 40 -22.52 2.81 -5.78
N ALA A 41 -23.28 3.88 -5.96
CA ALA A 41 -24.36 3.92 -6.95
C ALA A 41 -23.87 3.73 -8.41
N LEU A 42 -22.61 4.10 -8.70
CA LEU A 42 -22.02 4.00 -10.04
C LEU A 42 -21.25 2.69 -10.27
N PHE A 43 -20.61 2.15 -9.24
CA PHE A 43 -19.72 1.00 -9.34
C PHE A 43 -20.15 -0.17 -8.43
N GLY A 44 -21.44 -0.24 -8.12
CA GLY A 44 -22.03 -1.36 -7.40
C GLY A 44 -21.85 -2.65 -8.18
N ARG A 45 -21.34 -3.71 -7.53
CA ARG A 45 -21.19 -5.02 -8.18
C ARG A 45 -22.35 -5.96 -7.83
N PRO A 46 -22.67 -6.95 -8.70
CA PRO A 46 -23.68 -7.95 -8.41
C PRO A 46 -23.39 -8.75 -7.13
N GLU A 47 -24.45 -9.18 -6.44
CA GLU A 47 -24.36 -10.08 -5.29
C GLU A 47 -23.56 -11.35 -5.63
N GLY A 48 -22.70 -11.79 -4.70
CA GLY A 48 -21.79 -12.92 -4.90
C GLY A 48 -20.42 -12.57 -5.49
N SER A 49 -20.18 -11.30 -5.85
CA SER A 49 -18.85 -10.83 -6.29
C SER A 49 -17.84 -10.68 -5.13
N GLU A 50 -18.26 -10.94 -3.89
CA GLU A 50 -17.49 -10.71 -2.66
C GLU A 50 -16.20 -11.53 -2.55
N LYS A 51 -16.14 -12.68 -3.24
CA LYS A 51 -14.98 -13.57 -3.28
C LYS A 51 -14.03 -13.28 -4.45
N GLN A 52 -14.39 -12.36 -5.33
CA GLN A 52 -13.53 -11.93 -6.44
C GLN A 52 -12.57 -10.84 -5.98
N GLU A 53 -11.55 -10.57 -6.78
CA GLU A 53 -10.64 -9.47 -6.52
C GLU A 53 -11.39 -8.12 -6.45
N PRO A 54 -10.96 -7.22 -5.54
CA PRO A 54 -11.52 -5.87 -5.45
C PRO A 54 -11.39 -5.13 -6.77
N SER A 55 -12.21 -4.10 -6.97
CA SER A 55 -12.22 -3.30 -8.21
C SER A 55 -10.99 -2.40 -8.42
N TRP A 56 -10.02 -2.42 -7.51
CA TRP A 56 -8.83 -1.58 -7.49
C TRP A 56 -7.58 -2.38 -7.12
#